data_AF-A0AAX6I932-F1
#
_entry.id   AF-A0AAX6I932-F1
#
_cell.length_a   1.000
_cell.length_b   1.000
_cell.length_c   1.000
_cell.angle_alpha   90.00
_cell.angle_beta   90.00
_cell.angle_gamma   90.00
#
_symmetry.space_group_name_H-M   'P 1'
#
loop_
_entity.id
_entity.type
_entity.pdbx_description
1 polymer ?
#
loop_
_entity_poly.entity_id
_entity_poly.type
_entity_poly.pdbx_seq_one_letter_code
_entity_poly.pdbx_strand_id
1 'polypeptide(L)'
;MSDARICWAKNSVLTTVVDDFFDIGGTKEELVNFVTLVKKWDGNHEEEFCSERVRTVFSALYSTIHELGAKAWALQKRSITKHIIEIWLSLIESMMKEFDWQRNKLVPTLDEYTRNAYISFALGPIVLPSLYFVGPELSEDIIRNHEYHKLYYLMSTCGRLLNDIQGSERDVKEGKLTSLTLRTEHGYGSPSIDEAKREIDGLINSSRTELLKLVLQSEGSVVPRACKDLFWKMCRVLHVFYMRTDGFSSPKEMVAAVSAVIREPLNVDHLQLFEEKKCAATL
;
A
#
# COMPACT_ATOMS: atom_id res chain seq x y z
N MET A 1 -12.33 4.20 14.86
CA MET A 1 -11.79 2.97 14.20
C MET A 1 -12.62 2.49 13.01
N SER A 2 -13.95 2.65 12.97
CA SER A 2 -14.74 2.26 11.78
C SER A 2 -14.31 3.04 10.53
N ASP A 3 -14.20 4.37 10.65
CA ASP A 3 -13.80 5.23 9.52
C ASP A 3 -12.41 4.91 8.98
N ALA A 4 -11.45 4.57 9.85
CA ALA A 4 -10.13 4.13 9.42
C ALA A 4 -10.20 2.87 8.54
N ARG A 5 -11.04 1.88 8.91
CA ARG A 5 -11.21 0.66 8.11
C ARG A 5 -11.94 0.94 6.78
N ILE A 6 -12.93 1.82 6.79
CA ILE A 6 -13.66 2.21 5.57
C ILE A 6 -12.73 2.98 4.63
N CYS A 7 -11.96 3.94 5.15
CA CYS A 7 -10.93 4.68 4.41
C CYS A 7 -9.93 3.72 3.76
N TRP A 8 -9.41 2.78 4.55
CA TRP A 8 -8.49 1.76 4.07
C TRP A 8 -9.09 0.93 2.93
N ALA A 9 -10.27 0.35 3.14
CA ALA A 9 -10.92 -0.51 2.15
C ALA A 9 -11.23 0.23 0.84
N LYS A 10 -11.77 1.46 0.92
CA LYS A 10 -12.05 2.30 -0.25
C LYS A 10 -10.78 2.58 -1.04
N ASN A 11 -9.71 3.03 -0.37
CA ASN A 11 -8.47 3.31 -1.05
C ASN A 11 -7.81 2.04 -1.58
N SER A 12 -7.87 0.89 -0.89
CA SER A 12 -7.35 -0.38 -1.41
C SER A 12 -8.00 -0.79 -2.72
N VAL A 13 -9.33 -0.72 -2.81
CA VAL A 13 -10.05 -1.03 -4.05
C VAL A 13 -9.68 -0.04 -5.15
N LEU A 14 -9.67 1.25 -4.82
CA LEU A 14 -9.37 2.30 -5.78
C LEU A 14 -7.94 2.21 -6.30
N THR A 15 -6.95 1.91 -5.44
CA THR A 15 -5.57 1.72 -5.86
C THR A 15 -5.43 0.55 -6.82
N THR A 16 -6.16 -0.55 -6.61
CA THR A 16 -6.18 -1.68 -7.53
C THR A 16 -6.77 -1.31 -8.89
N VAL A 17 -7.87 -0.55 -8.91
CA VAL A 17 -8.46 -0.08 -10.17
C VAL A 17 -7.50 0.84 -10.93
N VAL A 18 -6.79 1.73 -10.21
CA VAL A 18 -5.80 2.62 -10.82
C VAL A 18 -4.57 1.83 -11.30
N ASP A 19 -4.08 0.87 -10.53
CA ASP A 19 -2.98 -0.03 -10.89
C ASP A 19 -3.27 -0.78 -12.21
N ASP A 20 -4.42 -1.47 -12.28
CA ASP A 20 -4.87 -2.16 -13.49
C ASP A 20 -5.05 -1.19 -14.68
N PHE A 21 -5.46 0.05 -14.40
CA PHE A 21 -5.58 1.10 -15.42
C PHE A 21 -4.23 1.48 -16.01
N PHE A 22 -3.16 1.57 -15.21
CA PHE A 22 -1.81 1.87 -15.69
C PHE A 22 -1.12 0.67 -16.34
N ASP A 23 -1.30 -0.53 -15.80
CA ASP A 23 -0.55 -1.72 -16.21
C ASP A 23 -1.11 -2.41 -17.47
N ILE A 24 -2.44 -2.43 -17.62
CA ILE A 24 -3.09 -3.25 -18.67
C ILE A 24 -4.14 -2.44 -19.42
N GLY A 25 -4.94 -1.67 -18.70
CA GLY A 25 -6.18 -1.12 -19.23
C GLY A 25 -5.99 0.10 -20.11
N GLY A 26 -5.18 1.06 -19.69
CA GLY A 26 -5.18 2.43 -20.19
C GLY A 26 -4.29 2.62 -21.42
N THR A 27 -4.77 3.42 -22.37
CA THR A 27 -3.90 3.93 -23.44
C THR A 27 -3.01 5.06 -22.94
N LYS A 28 -1.88 5.32 -23.61
CA LYS A 28 -0.99 6.44 -23.25
C LYS A 28 -1.73 7.78 -23.17
N GLU A 29 -2.65 8.04 -24.09
CA GLU A 29 -3.46 9.25 -24.11
C GLU A 29 -4.35 9.36 -22.87
N GLU A 30 -5.02 8.27 -22.50
CA GLU A 30 -5.85 8.19 -21.29
C GLU A 30 -5.03 8.39 -20.01
N LEU A 31 -3.86 7.76 -19.91
CA LEU A 31 -2.99 7.90 -18.73
C LEU A 31 -2.46 9.32 -18.59
N VAL A 32 -2.01 9.95 -19.69
CA VAL A 32 -1.55 11.35 -19.68
C VAL A 32 -2.69 12.30 -19.30
N ASN A 33 -3.90 12.07 -19.82
CA ASN A 33 -5.08 12.84 -19.46
C ASN A 33 -5.40 12.69 -17.96
N PHE A 34 -5.41 11.46 -17.44
CA PHE A 34 -5.64 11.17 -16.03
C PHE A 34 -4.62 11.86 -15.10
N VAL A 35 -3.32 11.77 -15.41
CA VAL A 35 -2.26 12.48 -14.67
C VAL A 35 -2.50 14.00 -14.68
N THR A 36 -2.89 14.55 -15.83
CA THR A 36 -3.14 15.99 -16.00
C THR A 36 -4.33 16.46 -15.15
N LEU A 37 -5.41 15.69 -15.13
CA LEU A 37 -6.59 15.97 -14.33
C LEU A 37 -6.26 16.00 -12.84
N VAL A 38 -5.49 15.02 -12.34
CA VAL A 38 -5.08 14.99 -10.93
C VAL A 38 -4.14 16.14 -10.57
N LYS A 39 -3.25 16.56 -11.50
CA LYS A 39 -2.41 17.76 -11.31
C LYS A 39 -3.21 19.05 -11.22
N LYS A 40 -4.32 19.14 -11.97
CA LYS A 40 -5.21 20.30 -12.00
C LYS A 40 -6.43 20.13 -11.10
N TRP A 41 -6.26 19.49 -9.94
CA TRP A 41 -7.35 19.03 -9.08
C TRP A 41 -8.54 19.99 -8.86
N ASP A 42 -8.26 21.29 -8.72
CA ASP A 42 -9.28 22.33 -8.43
C ASP A 42 -9.86 22.98 -9.72
N GLY A 43 -9.59 22.42 -10.90
CA GLY A 43 -10.04 22.92 -12.19
C GLY A 43 -11.47 22.51 -12.56
N ASN A 44 -12.05 23.17 -13.58
CA ASN A 44 -13.27 22.66 -14.21
C ASN A 44 -12.90 21.59 -15.23
N HIS A 45 -13.38 20.36 -15.01
CA HIS A 45 -12.96 19.17 -15.77
C HIS A 45 -14.01 18.66 -16.77
N GLU A 46 -15.20 19.25 -16.84
CA GLU A 46 -16.33 18.69 -17.61
C GLU A 46 -16.01 18.44 -19.10
N GLU A 47 -15.13 19.26 -19.71
CA GLU A 47 -14.69 19.11 -21.10
C GLU A 47 -13.28 18.51 -21.24
N GLU A 48 -12.60 18.16 -20.14
CA GLU A 48 -11.19 17.74 -20.15
C GLU A 48 -10.98 16.22 -20.27
N PHE A 49 -12.02 15.40 -20.22
CA PHE A 49 -11.89 13.94 -20.26
C PHE A 49 -11.75 13.40 -21.69
N CYS A 50 -10.66 12.67 -21.99
CA CYS A 50 -10.49 12.05 -23.31
C CYS A 50 -11.28 10.74 -23.49
N SER A 51 -11.77 10.13 -22.41
CA SER A 51 -12.60 8.92 -22.48
C SER A 51 -13.53 8.75 -21.28
N GLU A 52 -14.56 7.92 -21.47
CA GLU A 52 -15.48 7.51 -20.39
C GLU A 52 -14.77 6.82 -19.23
N ARG A 53 -13.73 6.06 -19.54
CA ARG A 53 -12.95 5.32 -18.55
C ARG A 53 -12.16 6.27 -17.67
N VAL A 54 -11.48 7.26 -18.27
CA VAL A 54 -10.76 8.30 -17.50
C VAL A 54 -11.73 9.07 -16.62
N ARG A 55 -12.88 9.48 -17.18
CA ARG A 55 -13.93 10.16 -16.43
C ARG A 55 -14.37 9.35 -15.22
N THR A 56 -14.66 8.06 -15.41
CA THR A 56 -15.11 7.17 -14.33
C THR A 56 -14.06 7.04 -13.22
N VAL A 57 -12.80 6.75 -13.57
CA VAL A 57 -11.72 6.56 -12.59
C VAL A 57 -11.43 7.87 -11.84
N PHE A 58 -11.34 8.99 -12.57
CA PHE A 58 -11.13 10.31 -11.95
C PHE A 58 -12.29 10.72 -11.04
N SER A 59 -13.54 10.57 -11.48
CA SER A 59 -14.70 10.89 -10.64
C SER A 59 -14.74 10.04 -9.37
N ALA A 60 -14.43 8.74 -9.45
CA ALA A 60 -14.36 7.87 -8.27
C ALA A 60 -13.28 8.34 -7.28
N LEU A 61 -12.10 8.71 -7.78
CA LEU A 61 -11.02 9.28 -6.98
C LEU A 61 -11.43 10.62 -6.35
N TYR A 62 -11.95 11.53 -7.16
CA TYR A 62 -12.40 12.85 -6.73
C TYR A 62 -13.44 12.77 -5.62
N SER A 63 -14.51 12.00 -5.82
CA SER A 63 -15.57 11.83 -4.81
C SER A 63 -15.05 11.17 -3.54
N THR A 64 -14.18 10.16 -3.65
CA THR A 64 -13.60 9.48 -2.48
C THR A 64 -12.75 10.43 -1.64
N ILE A 65 -11.87 11.21 -2.27
CA ILE A 65 -11.01 12.18 -1.56
C ILE A 65 -11.86 13.25 -0.87
N HIS A 66 -12.88 13.79 -1.54
CA HIS A 66 -13.76 14.81 -0.95
C HIS A 66 -14.57 14.25 0.23
N GLU A 67 -15.11 13.04 0.11
CA GLU A 67 -15.82 12.38 1.22
C GLU A 67 -14.90 12.19 2.43
N LEU A 68 -13.68 11.71 2.21
CA LEU A 68 -12.70 11.50 3.28
C LEU A 68 -12.28 12.83 3.93
N GLY A 69 -12.03 13.86 3.12
CA GLY A 69 -11.71 15.21 3.60
C GLY A 69 -12.82 15.78 4.49
N ALA A 70 -14.08 15.67 4.06
CA ALA A 70 -15.24 16.12 4.83
C ALA A 70 -15.38 15.37 6.16
N LYS A 71 -15.22 14.04 6.16
CA LYS A 71 -15.27 13.23 7.39
C LYS A 71 -14.14 13.53 8.35
N ALA A 72 -12.93 13.71 7.84
CA ALA A 72 -11.75 13.94 8.67
C ALA A 72 -11.78 15.29 9.39
N TRP A 73 -12.52 16.28 8.88
CA TRP A 73 -12.63 17.61 9.51
C TRP A 73 -13.00 17.53 11.00
N ALA A 74 -13.95 16.66 11.36
CA ALA A 74 -14.40 16.49 12.74
C ALA A 74 -13.30 15.94 13.67
N LEU A 75 -12.36 15.16 13.15
CA LEU A 75 -11.29 14.53 13.92
C LEU A 75 -10.00 15.35 13.92
N GLN A 76 -9.70 15.99 12.79
CA GLN A 76 -8.41 16.64 12.55
C GLN A 76 -8.47 18.17 12.71
N LYS A 77 -9.68 18.75 12.75
CA LYS A 77 -9.93 20.20 12.90
C LYS A 77 -9.23 21.07 11.84
N ARG A 78 -8.87 20.45 10.72
CA ARG A 78 -8.23 21.06 9.56
C ARG A 78 -8.57 20.27 8.31
N SER A 79 -8.42 20.89 7.14
CA SER A 79 -8.50 20.16 5.88
C SER A 79 -7.30 19.23 5.73
N ILE A 80 -7.56 18.00 5.30
CA ILE A 80 -6.54 17.01 4.92
C ILE A 80 -6.55 16.73 3.41
N THR A 81 -7.50 17.31 2.67
CA THR A 81 -7.75 17.01 1.26
C THR A 81 -6.50 17.21 0.42
N LYS A 82 -5.80 18.34 0.62
CA LYS A 82 -4.55 18.64 -0.10
C LYS A 82 -3.50 17.54 0.07
N HIS A 83 -3.28 17.08 1.28
CA HIS A 83 -2.30 16.03 1.54
C HIS A 83 -2.71 14.70 0.89
N ILE A 84 -4.00 14.33 0.92
CA ILE A 84 -4.49 13.13 0.22
C ILE A 84 -4.27 13.24 -1.29
N ILE A 85 -4.52 14.40 -1.90
CA ILE A 85 -4.27 14.66 -3.33
C ILE A 85 -2.78 14.49 -3.65
N GLU A 86 -1.88 15.06 -2.83
CA GLU A 86 -0.43 14.93 -2.99
C GLU A 86 0.02 13.46 -2.92
N ILE A 87 -0.55 12.67 -1.99
CA ILE A 87 -0.28 11.23 -1.86
C ILE A 87 -0.69 10.48 -3.14
N TRP A 88 -1.89 10.74 -3.66
CA TRP A 88 -2.38 10.12 -4.89
C TRP A 88 -1.60 10.55 -6.12
N LEU A 89 -1.26 11.83 -6.23
CA LEU A 89 -0.46 12.35 -7.33
C LEU A 89 0.92 11.69 -7.35
N SER A 90 1.56 11.51 -6.19
CA SER A 90 2.84 10.82 -6.08
C SER A 90 2.76 9.36 -6.57
N LEU A 91 1.69 8.64 -6.23
CA LEU A 91 1.45 7.29 -6.76
C LEU A 91 1.29 7.30 -8.29
N ILE A 92 0.44 8.18 -8.80
CA ILE A 92 0.08 8.24 -10.22
C ILE A 92 1.28 8.63 -11.09
N GLU A 93 2.11 9.58 -10.63
CA GLU A 93 3.37 9.91 -11.31
C GLU A 93 4.37 8.76 -11.27
N SER A 94 4.42 8.02 -10.16
CA SER A 94 5.28 6.85 -10.01
C SER A 94 4.86 5.70 -10.94
N MET A 95 3.56 5.44 -11.09
CA MET A 95 3.01 4.47 -12.05
C MET A 95 3.24 4.91 -13.50
N MET A 96 3.07 6.20 -13.82
CA MET A 96 3.39 6.73 -15.14
C MET A 96 4.87 6.52 -15.51
N LYS A 97 5.77 6.64 -14.53
CA LYS A 97 7.20 6.36 -14.71
C LYS A 97 7.45 4.89 -15.07
N GLU A 98 6.77 3.95 -14.42
CA GLU A 98 6.88 2.52 -14.74
C GLU A 98 6.30 2.19 -16.12
N PHE A 99 5.17 2.79 -16.45
CA PHE A 99 4.57 2.72 -17.78
C PHE A 99 5.56 3.19 -18.86
N ASP A 100 6.24 4.32 -18.65
CA ASP A 100 7.24 4.84 -19.58
C ASP A 100 8.48 3.94 -19.65
N TRP A 101 8.92 3.34 -18.55
CA TRP A 101 10.01 2.35 -18.56
C TRP A 101 9.65 1.14 -19.43
N GLN A 102 8.49 0.53 -19.19
CA GLN A 102 8.03 -0.64 -19.93
C GLN A 102 7.81 -0.32 -21.41
N ARG A 103 7.07 0.75 -21.72
CA ARG A 103 6.73 1.14 -23.09
C ARG A 103 7.96 1.44 -23.95
N ASN A 104 8.94 2.13 -23.37
CA ASN A 104 10.16 2.53 -24.08
C ASN A 104 11.31 1.51 -23.93
N LYS A 105 11.07 0.37 -23.27
CA LYS A 105 12.08 -0.67 -22.97
C LYS A 105 13.31 -0.10 -22.25
N LEU A 106 13.09 0.86 -21.36
CA LEU A 106 14.14 1.45 -20.54
C LEU A 106 14.34 0.58 -19.30
N VAL A 107 15.58 0.16 -19.08
CA VAL A 107 15.98 -0.57 -17.87
C VAL A 107 16.53 0.45 -16.88
N PRO A 108 15.84 0.73 -15.76
CA PRO A 108 16.36 1.63 -14.74
C PRO A 108 17.49 0.96 -13.97
N THR A 109 18.34 1.76 -13.32
CA THR A 109 19.22 1.22 -12.28
C THR A 109 18.39 0.70 -11.10
N LEU A 110 18.96 -0.23 -10.33
CA LEU A 110 18.32 -0.76 -9.12
C LEU A 110 17.95 0.35 -8.10
N ASP A 111 18.77 1.40 -8.02
CA ASP A 111 18.53 2.56 -7.15
C ASP A 111 17.36 3.43 -7.67
N GLU A 112 17.31 3.71 -8.98
CA GLU A 112 16.18 4.41 -9.61
C GLU A 112 14.87 3.64 -9.50
N TYR A 113 14.93 2.31 -9.69
CA TYR A 113 13.81 1.41 -9.47
C TYR A 113 13.34 1.51 -8.02
N THR A 114 14.23 1.29 -7.05
CA THR A 114 13.85 1.25 -5.62
C THR A 114 13.24 2.57 -5.14
N ARG A 115 13.73 3.72 -5.62
CA ARG A 115 13.15 5.04 -5.30
C ARG A 115 11.74 5.25 -5.85
N ASN A 116 11.37 4.55 -6.92
CA ASN A 116 10.04 4.59 -7.50
C ASN A 116 9.13 3.50 -6.91
N ALA A 117 9.66 2.28 -6.82
CA ALA A 117 8.91 1.05 -6.60
C ALA A 117 8.18 1.00 -5.25
N TYR A 118 8.72 1.63 -4.20
CA TYR A 118 8.02 1.70 -2.91
C TYR A 118 6.80 2.64 -2.97
N ILE A 119 6.78 3.59 -3.90
CA ILE A 119 5.64 4.50 -4.13
C ILE A 119 4.63 3.80 -5.02
N SER A 120 5.05 3.25 -6.17
CA SER A 120 4.17 2.55 -7.12
C SER A 120 3.49 1.31 -6.53
N PHE A 121 4.05 0.71 -5.47
CA PHE A 121 3.37 -0.35 -4.69
C PHE A 121 2.09 0.12 -3.95
N ALA A 122 1.71 1.40 -4.07
CA ALA A 122 0.39 1.94 -3.76
C ALA A 122 -0.06 1.94 -2.29
N LEU A 123 0.82 1.66 -1.33
CA LEU A 123 0.44 1.73 0.10
C LEU A 123 0.22 3.15 0.61
N GLY A 124 0.74 4.17 -0.09
CA GLY A 124 0.59 5.58 0.29
C GLY A 124 -0.88 5.96 0.45
N PRO A 125 -1.68 5.88 -0.62
CA PRO A 125 -3.12 6.16 -0.55
C PRO A 125 -3.92 5.27 0.41
N ILE A 126 -3.44 4.07 0.72
CA ILE A 126 -4.15 3.14 1.62
C ILE A 126 -3.92 3.51 3.09
N VAL A 127 -2.64 3.63 3.47
CA VAL A 127 -2.25 3.74 4.87
C VAL A 127 -2.31 5.19 5.33
N LEU A 128 -1.74 6.12 4.57
CA LEU A 128 -1.52 7.50 5.02
C LEU A 128 -2.84 8.25 5.28
N PRO A 129 -3.86 8.20 4.39
CA PRO A 129 -5.17 8.77 4.69
C PRO A 129 -5.87 8.11 5.88
N SER A 130 -5.66 6.81 6.10
CA SER A 130 -6.27 6.07 7.21
C SER A 130 -5.75 6.53 8.58
N LEU A 131 -4.54 7.10 8.65
CA LEU A 131 -3.97 7.63 9.90
C LEU A 131 -4.80 8.78 10.48
N TYR A 132 -5.50 9.56 9.65
CA TYR A 132 -6.37 10.64 10.12
C TYR A 132 -7.61 10.16 10.88
N PHE A 133 -7.90 8.86 10.87
CA PHE A 133 -9.11 8.27 11.45
C PHE A 133 -8.83 7.31 12.61
N VAL A 134 -7.57 7.20 13.08
CA VAL A 134 -7.19 6.30 14.19
C VAL A 134 -7.22 6.95 15.58
N GLY A 135 -7.56 8.24 15.67
CA GLY A 135 -7.85 8.93 16.94
C GLY A 135 -7.05 10.22 17.12
N PRO A 136 -5.70 10.17 17.15
CA PRO A 136 -4.88 11.38 17.32
C PRO A 136 -5.01 12.38 16.17
N GLU A 137 -4.88 13.66 16.50
CA GLU A 137 -4.69 14.73 15.52
C GLU A 137 -3.27 14.64 14.93
N LEU A 138 -3.16 14.80 13.61
CA LEU A 138 -1.90 14.83 12.88
C LEU A 138 -1.69 16.24 12.33
N SER A 139 -0.78 16.99 12.95
CA SER A 139 -0.42 18.33 12.48
C SER A 139 0.32 18.27 11.13
N GLU A 140 0.43 19.42 10.46
CA GLU A 140 1.27 19.57 9.27
C GLU A 140 2.74 19.22 9.57
N ASP A 141 3.24 19.57 10.75
CA ASP A 141 4.61 19.27 11.15
C ASP A 141 4.85 17.77 11.27
N ILE A 142 3.87 16.99 11.77
CA ILE A 142 4.00 15.53 11.88
C ILE A 142 4.06 14.89 10.50
N ILE A 143 3.16 15.27 9.57
CA ILE A 143 3.13 14.66 8.23
C ILE A 143 4.31 15.07 7.34
N ARG A 144 5.00 16.18 7.69
CA ARG A 144 6.26 16.63 7.06
C ARG A 144 7.50 16.07 7.77
N ASN A 145 7.34 15.39 8.90
CA ASN A 145 8.45 14.93 9.70
C ASN A 145 9.16 13.73 9.06
N HIS A 146 10.48 13.65 9.23
CA HIS A 146 11.28 12.54 8.76
C HIS A 146 10.80 11.17 9.30
N GLU A 147 10.38 11.09 10.57
CA GLU A 147 9.87 9.85 11.18
C GLU A 147 8.65 9.31 10.41
N TYR A 148 7.72 10.19 10.04
CA TYR A 148 6.52 9.83 9.27
C TYR A 148 6.89 9.24 7.90
N HIS A 149 7.75 9.93 7.15
CA HIS A 149 8.20 9.46 5.85
C HIS A 149 9.03 8.18 5.94
N LYS A 150 9.83 8.02 6.99
CA LYS A 150 10.65 6.83 7.20
C LYS A 150 9.79 5.60 7.54
N LEU A 151 8.76 5.75 8.38
CA LEU A 151 7.77 4.69 8.65
C LEU A 151 7.08 4.22 7.36
N TYR A 152 6.64 5.17 6.52
CA TYR A 152 6.05 4.89 5.22
C TYR A 152 7.03 4.15 4.30
N TYR A 153 8.24 4.70 4.12
CA TYR A 153 9.28 4.13 3.27
C TYR A 153 9.61 2.68 3.65
N LEU A 154 9.84 2.40 4.94
CA LEU A 154 10.19 1.07 5.40
C LEU A 154 9.05 0.06 5.18
N MET A 155 7.82 0.45 5.50
CA MET A 155 6.63 -0.39 5.31
C MET A 155 6.42 -0.71 3.82
N SER A 156 6.47 0.29 2.96
CA SER A 156 6.27 0.10 1.51
C SER A 156 7.41 -0.63 0.85
N THR A 157 8.66 -0.40 1.26
CA THR A 157 9.82 -1.17 0.78
C THR A 157 9.68 -2.64 1.14
N CYS A 158 9.28 -2.97 2.38
CA CYS A 158 8.97 -4.36 2.74
C CYS A 158 7.92 -4.98 1.81
N GLY A 159 6.83 -4.26 1.56
CA GLY A 159 5.74 -4.74 0.72
C GLY A 159 6.14 -4.97 -0.73
N ARG A 160 6.83 -4.00 -1.34
CA ARG A 160 7.34 -4.09 -2.72
C ARG A 160 8.29 -5.27 -2.88
N LEU A 161 9.26 -5.42 -1.98
CA LEU A 161 10.25 -6.50 -2.08
C LEU A 161 9.61 -7.90 -1.88
N LEU A 162 8.64 -8.02 -0.98
CA LEU A 162 7.85 -9.25 -0.85
C LEU A 162 7.09 -9.57 -2.14
N ASN A 163 6.46 -8.56 -2.74
CA ASN A 163 5.78 -8.70 -4.02
C ASN A 163 6.75 -9.06 -5.16
N ASP A 164 7.93 -8.44 -5.23
CA ASP A 164 8.98 -8.75 -6.22
C ASP A 164 9.41 -10.22 -6.17
N ILE A 165 9.62 -10.77 -4.97
CA ILE A 165 10.02 -12.17 -4.82
C ILE A 165 8.89 -13.10 -5.27
N GLN A 166 7.68 -12.89 -4.74
CA GLN A 166 6.58 -13.84 -4.93
C GLN A 166 5.86 -13.70 -6.27
N GLY A 167 5.86 -12.51 -6.86
CA GLY A 167 5.32 -12.21 -8.19
C GLY A 167 6.27 -12.55 -9.33
N SER A 168 7.55 -12.81 -9.05
CA SER A 168 8.61 -12.92 -10.05
C SER A 168 8.31 -13.82 -11.24
N GLU A 169 7.70 -14.99 -11.05
CA GLU A 169 7.38 -15.90 -12.17
C GLU A 169 6.36 -15.31 -13.14
N ARG A 170 5.37 -14.56 -12.64
CA ARG A 170 4.40 -13.85 -13.47
C ARG A 170 5.09 -12.65 -14.12
N ASP A 171 5.78 -11.85 -13.32
CA ASP A 171 6.35 -10.58 -13.76
C ASP A 171 7.40 -10.81 -14.87
N VAL A 172 8.19 -11.89 -14.79
CA VAL A 172 9.11 -12.32 -15.86
C VAL A 172 8.37 -12.69 -17.15
N LYS A 173 7.23 -13.40 -17.07
CA LYS A 173 6.42 -13.75 -18.25
C LYS A 173 5.82 -12.52 -18.92
N GLU A 174 5.49 -11.51 -18.12
CA GLU A 174 4.95 -10.22 -18.58
C GLU A 174 6.04 -9.24 -19.02
N GLY A 175 7.32 -9.56 -18.81
CA GLY A 175 8.45 -8.67 -19.11
C GLY A 175 8.52 -7.45 -18.18
N LYS A 176 7.93 -7.53 -16.99
CA LYS A 176 7.97 -6.47 -15.98
C LYS A 176 9.32 -6.43 -15.26
N LEU A 177 9.79 -5.21 -14.99
CA LEU A 177 11.03 -4.97 -14.26
C LEU A 177 10.77 -4.99 -12.76
N THR A 178 11.56 -5.77 -12.02
CA THR A 178 11.45 -5.96 -10.57
C THR A 178 12.81 -5.83 -9.91
N SER A 179 12.85 -5.68 -8.58
CA SER A 179 14.13 -5.73 -7.84
C SER A 179 14.88 -7.04 -8.12
N LEU A 180 14.16 -8.15 -8.31
CA LEU A 180 14.76 -9.45 -8.59
C LEU A 180 15.37 -9.50 -10.00
N THR A 181 14.60 -9.13 -11.03
CA THR A 181 15.09 -9.20 -12.42
C THR A 181 16.29 -8.28 -12.61
N LEU A 182 16.23 -7.04 -12.10
CA LEU A 182 17.33 -6.08 -12.20
C LEU A 182 18.62 -6.55 -11.54
N ARG A 183 18.55 -7.36 -10.48
CA ARG A 183 19.74 -7.96 -9.84
C ARG A 183 20.33 -9.12 -10.63
N THR A 184 19.50 -9.83 -11.39
CA THR A 184 19.90 -11.04 -12.12
C THR A 184 20.28 -10.78 -13.58
N GLU A 185 19.92 -9.61 -14.14
CA GLU A 185 20.00 -9.34 -15.59
C GLU A 185 21.35 -8.82 -16.10
N HIS A 186 22.49 -9.05 -15.44
CA HIS A 186 23.79 -8.47 -15.84
C HIS A 186 24.93 -9.49 -15.98
N GLY A 187 24.97 -10.25 -17.08
CA GLY A 187 26.19 -10.93 -17.57
C GLY A 187 26.99 -11.77 -16.56
N TYR A 188 28.26 -12.03 -16.89
CA TYR A 188 29.16 -12.85 -16.08
C TYR A 188 29.44 -12.14 -14.74
N GLY A 189 29.03 -12.73 -13.61
CA GLY A 189 29.18 -12.16 -12.27
C GLY A 189 27.89 -11.67 -11.62
N SER A 190 26.73 -11.73 -12.30
CA SER A 190 25.43 -11.52 -11.65
C SER A 190 25.12 -12.62 -10.64
N PRO A 191 24.46 -12.29 -9.52
CA PRO A 191 23.89 -13.27 -8.61
C PRO A 191 22.93 -14.22 -9.34
N SER A 192 22.94 -15.49 -8.92
CA SER A 192 21.84 -16.41 -9.24
C SER A 192 20.51 -15.91 -8.67
N ILE A 193 19.38 -16.40 -9.20
CA ILE A 193 18.05 -16.05 -8.68
C ILE A 193 17.95 -16.31 -7.17
N ASP A 194 18.51 -17.41 -6.69
CA ASP A 194 18.48 -17.76 -5.26
C ASP A 194 19.37 -16.85 -4.41
N GLU A 195 20.51 -16.39 -4.94
CA GLU A 195 21.35 -15.39 -4.27
C GLU A 195 20.65 -14.03 -4.21
N ALA A 196 20.06 -13.59 -5.32
CA ALA A 196 19.30 -12.35 -5.38
C ALA A 196 18.08 -12.37 -4.44
N LYS A 197 17.36 -13.50 -4.35
CA LYS A 197 16.28 -13.69 -3.37
C LYS A 197 16.80 -13.57 -1.93
N ARG A 198 17.93 -14.20 -1.60
CA ARG A 198 18.55 -14.08 -0.26
C ARG A 198 18.96 -12.64 0.08
N GLU A 199 19.50 -11.90 -0.89
CA GLU A 199 19.81 -10.48 -0.69
C GLU A 199 18.54 -9.67 -0.41
N ILE A 200 17.48 -9.86 -1.20
CA ILE A 200 16.21 -9.18 -1.03
C ILE A 200 15.57 -9.55 0.32
N ASP A 201 15.62 -10.82 0.74
CA ASP A 201 15.18 -11.25 2.07
C ASP A 201 15.95 -10.55 3.19
N GLY A 202 17.26 -10.35 3.02
CA GLY A 202 18.09 -9.55 3.92
C GLY A 202 17.58 -8.11 4.05
N LEU A 203 17.23 -7.48 2.92
CA LEU A 203 16.65 -6.13 2.90
C LEU A 203 15.27 -6.08 3.57
N ILE A 204 14.38 -7.05 3.29
CA ILE A 204 13.07 -7.15 3.94
C ILE A 204 13.22 -7.25 5.46
N ASN A 205 14.10 -8.12 5.93
CA ASN A 205 14.34 -8.32 7.37
C ASN A 205 14.91 -7.06 8.03
N SER A 206 15.85 -6.38 7.37
CA SER A 206 16.40 -5.11 7.86
C SER A 206 15.32 -4.03 7.95
N SER A 207 14.56 -3.81 6.86
CA SER A 207 13.50 -2.81 6.81
C SER A 207 12.40 -3.07 7.85
N ARG A 208 12.00 -4.34 8.03
CA ARG A 208 11.01 -4.74 9.03
C ARG A 208 11.51 -4.51 10.46
N THR A 209 12.79 -4.82 10.72
CA THR A 209 13.42 -4.61 12.03
C THR A 209 13.49 -3.12 12.36
N GLU A 210 13.93 -2.29 11.41
CA GLU A 210 13.98 -0.84 11.57
C GLU A 210 12.58 -0.25 11.77
N LEU A 211 11.58 -0.72 11.02
CA LEU A 211 10.19 -0.31 11.19
C LEU A 211 9.69 -0.61 12.60
N LEU A 212 9.93 -1.82 13.10
CA LEU A 212 9.51 -2.21 14.45
C LEU A 212 10.18 -1.35 15.53
N LYS A 213 11.48 -1.01 15.37
CA LYS A 213 12.18 -0.10 16.28
C LYS A 213 11.48 1.27 16.35
N LEU A 214 11.18 1.88 15.20
CA LEU A 214 10.47 3.16 15.15
C LEU A 214 9.05 3.08 15.75
N VAL A 215 8.34 1.98 15.50
CA VAL A 215 7.00 1.76 16.07
C VAL A 215 7.03 1.69 17.59
N LEU A 216 8.06 1.05 18.16
CA LEU A 216 8.23 0.90 19.61
C LEU A 216 8.88 2.11 20.28
N GLN A 217 9.55 2.98 19.55
CA GLN A 217 10.18 4.19 20.08
C GLN A 217 9.14 5.13 20.69
N SER A 218 9.25 5.44 21.98
CA SER A 218 8.39 6.43 22.65
C SER A 218 9.09 7.76 22.84
N GLU A 219 10.37 7.74 23.19
CA GLU A 219 11.17 8.94 23.47
C GLU A 219 11.58 9.64 22.16
N GLY A 220 11.34 10.96 22.10
CA GLY A 220 11.66 11.79 20.93
C GLY A 220 10.81 11.53 19.67
N SER A 221 9.81 10.64 19.75
CA SER A 221 8.90 10.36 18.64
C SER A 221 7.83 11.43 18.53
N VAL A 222 7.60 11.93 17.32
CA VAL A 222 6.55 12.92 17.02
C VAL A 222 5.30 12.26 16.44
N VAL A 223 5.43 11.04 15.90
CA VAL A 223 4.31 10.30 15.31
C VAL A 223 3.56 9.52 16.41
N PRO A 224 2.25 9.77 16.63
CA PRO A 224 1.48 9.10 17.67
C PRO A 224 1.50 7.57 17.53
N ARG A 225 1.59 6.86 18.68
CA ARG A 225 1.69 5.40 18.69
C ARG A 225 0.57 4.69 17.91
N ALA A 226 -0.67 5.17 18.02
CA ALA A 226 -1.81 4.62 17.28
C ALA A 226 -1.63 4.68 15.75
N CYS A 227 -0.94 5.71 15.24
CA CYS A 227 -0.58 5.84 13.83
C CYS A 227 0.53 4.85 13.46
N LYS A 228 1.58 4.76 14.29
CA LYS A 228 2.70 3.82 14.09
C LYS A 228 2.24 2.36 14.04
N ASP A 229 1.31 1.99 14.90
CA ASP A 229 0.71 0.65 14.91
C ASP A 229 0.02 0.32 13.58
N LEU A 230 -0.47 1.31 12.83
CA LEU A 230 -1.10 1.08 11.53
C LEU A 230 -0.07 0.71 10.45
N PHE A 231 1.10 1.36 10.42
CA PHE A 231 2.22 0.95 9.56
C PHE A 231 2.67 -0.48 9.88
N TRP A 232 2.78 -0.82 11.17
CA TRP A 232 3.13 -2.19 11.58
C TRP A 232 2.08 -3.21 11.16
N LYS A 233 0.80 -2.88 11.32
CA LYS A 233 -0.32 -3.75 10.88
C LYS A 233 -0.25 -4.00 9.38
N MET A 234 -0.02 -2.98 8.54
CA MET A 234 0.15 -3.18 7.10
C MET A 234 1.34 -4.08 6.80
N CYS A 235 2.49 -3.84 7.42
CA CYS A 235 3.67 -4.70 7.25
C CYS A 235 3.35 -6.17 7.57
N ARG A 236 2.60 -6.45 8.64
CA ARG A 236 2.16 -7.81 8.96
C ARG A 236 1.19 -8.38 7.93
N VAL A 237 0.23 -7.58 7.45
CA VAL A 237 -0.72 -7.99 6.40
C VAL A 237 0.06 -8.39 5.14
N LEU A 238 1.01 -7.58 4.70
CA LEU A 238 1.85 -7.88 3.53
C LEU A 238 2.59 -9.21 3.67
N HIS A 239 3.15 -9.49 4.84
CA HIS A 239 3.79 -10.78 5.09
C HIS A 239 2.80 -11.94 5.00
N VAL A 240 1.54 -11.78 5.41
CA VAL A 240 0.52 -12.83 5.25
C VAL A 240 0.20 -13.06 3.77
N PHE A 241 -0.01 -11.99 3.01
CA PHE A 241 -0.29 -12.06 1.57
C PHE A 241 0.84 -12.72 0.79
N TYR A 242 2.10 -12.45 1.16
CA TYR A 242 3.29 -12.88 0.41
C TYR A 242 4.14 -13.95 1.13
N MET A 243 3.60 -14.63 2.14
CA MET A 243 4.36 -15.63 2.93
C MET A 243 4.74 -16.86 2.10
N ARG A 244 3.87 -17.27 1.18
CA ARG A 244 3.98 -18.55 0.45
C ARG A 244 4.00 -18.38 -1.06
N THR A 245 3.26 -17.41 -1.56
CA THR A 245 3.04 -17.13 -2.98
C THR A 245 2.54 -15.70 -3.11
N ASP A 246 2.22 -15.25 -4.32
CA ASP A 246 1.45 -14.03 -4.52
C ASP A 246 -0.03 -14.26 -4.14
N GLY A 247 -0.32 -14.09 -2.86
CA GLY A 247 -1.67 -14.23 -2.33
C GLY A 247 -2.61 -13.08 -2.70
N PHE A 248 -2.09 -11.96 -3.21
CA PHE A 248 -2.92 -10.82 -3.63
C PHE A 248 -3.56 -11.10 -4.98
N SER A 249 -2.76 -11.56 -5.94
CA SER A 249 -3.22 -11.92 -7.28
C SER A 249 -3.92 -13.29 -7.32
N SER A 250 -3.85 -14.07 -6.23
CA SER A 250 -4.47 -15.39 -6.15
C SER A 250 -5.96 -15.29 -5.77
N PRO A 251 -6.87 -15.89 -6.57
CA PRO A 251 -8.30 -15.88 -6.25
C PRO A 251 -8.68 -16.79 -5.07
N LYS A 252 -7.74 -17.57 -4.52
CA LYS A 252 -8.01 -18.60 -3.51
C LYS A 252 -7.20 -18.45 -2.23
N GLU A 253 -5.96 -17.95 -2.30
CA GLU A 253 -5.00 -18.03 -1.19
C GLU A 253 -5.53 -17.37 0.10
N MET A 254 -6.19 -16.23 -0.02
CA MET A 254 -6.70 -15.48 1.14
C MET A 254 -8.13 -15.83 1.55
N VAL A 255 -8.86 -16.65 0.79
CA VAL A 255 -10.29 -16.94 1.02
C VAL A 255 -10.52 -17.62 2.38
N ALA A 256 -9.65 -18.57 2.75
CA ALA A 256 -9.74 -19.26 4.03
C ALA A 256 -9.49 -18.29 5.20
N ALA A 257 -8.47 -17.42 5.08
CA ALA A 257 -8.17 -16.43 6.11
C ALA A 257 -9.31 -15.43 6.30
N VAL A 258 -9.93 -14.97 5.20
CA VAL A 258 -11.11 -14.09 5.25
C VAL A 258 -12.30 -14.80 5.92
N SER A 259 -12.53 -16.06 5.58
CA SER A 259 -13.65 -16.84 6.14
C SER A 259 -13.48 -17.02 7.65
N ALA A 260 -12.30 -17.41 8.11
CA ALA A 260 -11.98 -17.60 9.52
C ALA A 260 -12.11 -16.32 10.37
N VAL A 261 -11.91 -15.14 9.77
CA VAL A 261 -11.95 -13.86 10.50
C VAL A 261 -13.31 -13.15 10.42
N ILE A 262 -14.03 -13.28 9.29
CA ILE A 262 -15.24 -12.49 9.02
C ILE A 262 -16.51 -13.33 9.06
N ARG A 263 -16.46 -14.59 8.64
CA ARG A 263 -17.65 -15.42 8.39
C ARG A 263 -17.87 -16.47 9.46
N GLU A 264 -16.79 -17.04 9.98
CA GLU A 264 -16.83 -18.15 10.94
C GLU A 264 -16.86 -17.61 12.37
N PRO A 265 -17.94 -17.84 13.14
CA PRO A 265 -17.95 -17.50 14.55
C PRO A 265 -16.98 -18.40 15.32
N LEU A 266 -16.41 -17.88 16.40
CA LEU A 266 -15.60 -18.69 17.31
C LEU A 266 -16.48 -19.79 17.92
N ASN A 267 -16.02 -21.04 17.84
CA ASN A 267 -16.66 -22.13 18.58
C ASN A 267 -16.34 -21.97 20.07
N VAL A 268 -17.36 -21.64 20.85
CA VAL A 268 -17.27 -21.41 22.31
C VAL A 268 -17.77 -22.59 23.13
N ASP A 269 -18.20 -23.69 22.51
CA ASP A 269 -18.75 -24.86 23.22
C ASP A 269 -17.68 -25.51 24.14
N HIS A 270 -16.41 -25.40 23.76
CA HIS A 270 -15.28 -25.84 24.59
C HIS A 270 -14.97 -24.91 25.78
N LEU A 271 -15.43 -23.64 25.76
CA LEU A 271 -15.23 -22.69 26.85
C LEU A 271 -16.32 -22.79 27.93
N GLN A 272 -17.56 -23.14 27.56
CA GLN A 272 -18.65 -23.41 28.52
C GLN A 272 -18.33 -24.59 29.43
N LEU A 273 -17.72 -25.66 28.88
CA LEU A 273 -17.25 -26.82 29.65
C LEU A 273 -16.16 -26.47 30.69
N PHE A 274 -15.39 -25.41 30.48
CA PHE A 274 -14.36 -24.95 31.42
C PHE A 274 -14.95 -24.14 32.58
N GLU A 275 -16.02 -23.37 32.35
CA GLU A 275 -16.74 -22.65 33.42
C GLU A 275 -17.58 -23.61 34.27
N GLU A 276 -18.28 -24.56 33.66
CA GLU A 276 -19.05 -25.58 34.39
C GLU A 276 -18.16 -26.46 35.29
N LYS A 277 -16.95 -26.82 34.82
CA LYS A 277 -15.98 -27.57 35.63
C LYS A 277 -15.36 -26.75 36.75
N LYS A 278 -15.22 -25.42 36.62
CA LYS A 278 -14.80 -24.55 37.72
C LYS A 278 -15.88 -24.43 38.79
N CYS A 279 -17.15 -24.29 38.40
CA CYS A 279 -18.26 -24.29 39.37
C CYS A 279 -18.38 -25.63 40.11
N ALA A 280 -18.15 -26.75 39.44
CA ALA A 280 -18.18 -28.08 40.06
C ALA A 280 -16.98 -28.39 40.98
N ALA A 281 -15.85 -27.70 40.82
CA ALA A 281 -14.64 -27.88 41.65
C ALA A 281 -14.58 -26.95 42.88
N THR A 282 -15.59 -26.09 43.07
CA THR A 282 -15.68 -25.13 44.19
C THR A 282 -16.81 -25.47 45.17
N LEU A 283 -17.43 -26.65 45.03
CA LEU A 283 -18.38 -27.27 45.96
C LEU A 283 -17.72 -28.50 46.60
#